data_AF-A0A855MRM7-F1
#
_entry.id   AF-A0A855MRM7-F1
#
_cell.length_a   1.000
_cell.length_b   1.000
_cell.length_c   1.000
_cell.angle_alpha   90.00
_cell.angle_beta   90.00
_cell.angle_gamma   90.00
#
_symmetry.space_group_name_H-M   'P 1'
#
loop_
_entity.id
_entity.type
_entity.pdbx_description
1 polymer ?
#
loop_
_entity_poly.entity_id
_entity_poly.type
_entity_poly.pdbx_seq_one_letter_code
_entity_poly.pdbx_strand_id
1 'polypeptide(L)'
;MNLNIKNPLIKTAFLVIFFYLLFLISRYLRIAPTVVSLILPLGAFFLEKRYAFIFSISIFFLIFISGFVVEANGIFLLFFLPILSFIVIEKWLLKHIFITSLSILAFYLMYTFFGELLPDSVTRGKGLFLIILLYLFFTNVYGYLLKRLKYEISSLLDNFFQKENY
;
A
#
# COMPACT_ATOMS: atom_id res chain seq x y z
N MET A 1 19.49 -7.77 -15.31
CA MET A 1 18.48 -8.85 -15.22
C MET A 1 17.24 -8.39 -15.97
N ASN A 2 16.87 -9.06 -17.07
CA ASN A 2 15.78 -8.61 -17.94
C ASN A 2 14.45 -8.71 -17.16
N LEU A 3 13.99 -7.60 -16.57
CA LEU A 3 12.81 -7.52 -15.70
C LEU A 3 11.48 -7.78 -16.42
N ASN A 4 11.53 -8.15 -17.70
CA ASN A 4 10.36 -8.53 -18.48
C ASN A 4 10.01 -10.00 -18.23
N ILE A 5 9.76 -10.35 -16.95
CA ILE A 5 9.18 -11.64 -16.58
C ILE A 5 7.80 -11.71 -17.25
N LYS A 6 7.73 -12.42 -18.39
CA LYS A 6 6.51 -12.52 -19.20
C LYS A 6 5.38 -13.23 -18.45
N ASN A 7 5.71 -14.14 -17.52
CA ASN A 7 4.71 -14.86 -16.75
C ASN A 7 4.21 -14.00 -15.58
N PRO A 8 2.93 -13.57 -15.57
CA PRO A 8 2.39 -12.68 -14.55
C PRO A 8 2.36 -13.31 -13.16
N LEU A 9 2.22 -14.64 -13.05
CA LEU A 9 2.27 -15.35 -11.75
C LEU A 9 3.66 -15.28 -11.14
N ILE A 10 4.71 -15.54 -11.94
CA ILE A 10 6.10 -15.48 -11.47
C ILE A 10 6.43 -14.05 -11.05
N LYS A 11 6.01 -13.05 -11.85
CA LYS A 11 6.17 -11.64 -11.51
C LYS A 11 5.49 -11.28 -10.19
N THR A 12 4.26 -11.77 -9.98
CA THR A 12 3.51 -11.56 -8.74
C THR A 12 4.25 -12.17 -7.56
N ALA A 13 4.65 -13.44 -7.65
CA ALA A 13 5.38 -14.14 -6.59
C ALA A 13 6.70 -13.44 -6.24
N PHE A 14 7.46 -13.00 -7.25
CA PHE A 14 8.69 -12.24 -7.05
C PHE A 14 8.43 -10.94 -6.29
N LEU A 15 7.42 -10.16 -6.69
CA LEU A 15 7.07 -8.94 -5.98
C LEU A 15 6.60 -9.20 -4.55
N VAL A 16 5.79 -10.24 -4.33
CA VAL A 16 5.36 -10.63 -2.98
C VAL A 16 6.58 -10.90 -2.10
N ILE A 17 7.51 -11.74 -2.57
CA ILE A 17 8.73 -12.08 -1.84
C ILE A 17 9.55 -10.82 -1.57
N PHE A 18 9.77 -9.99 -2.58
CA PHE A 18 10.57 -8.77 -2.44
C PHE A 18 10.00 -7.80 -1.41
N PHE A 19 8.73 -7.44 -1.54
CA PHE A 19 8.08 -6.49 -0.62
C PHE A 19 7.91 -7.06 0.79
N TYR A 20 7.68 -8.36 0.92
CA TYR A 20 7.60 -9.02 2.22
C TYR A 20 8.97 -9.07 2.93
N LEU A 21 10.05 -9.41 2.21
CA LEU A 21 11.40 -9.33 2.77
C LEU A 21 11.77 -7.90 3.17
N LEU A 22 11.44 -6.92 2.32
CA LEU A 22 11.65 -5.50 2.63
C LEU A 22 10.92 -5.12 3.93
N PHE A 23 9.68 -5.57 4.10
CA PHE A 23 8.92 -5.36 5.33
C PHE A 23 9.60 -6.01 6.54
N LEU A 24 9.99 -7.29 6.47
CA LEU A 24 10.64 -7.97 7.59
C LEU A 24 11.95 -7.31 7.98
N ILE A 25 12.84 -7.03 7.01
CA ILE A 25 14.13 -6.38 7.24
C ILE A 25 13.90 -5.02 7.91
N SER A 26 12.97 -4.22 7.39
CA SER A 26 12.63 -2.91 7.95
C SER A 26 12.12 -3.00 9.39
N ARG A 27 11.35 -4.04 9.73
CA ARG A 27 10.82 -4.25 11.07
C ARG A 27 11.89 -4.74 12.05
N TYR A 28 12.65 -5.76 11.68
CA TYR A 28 13.66 -6.33 12.58
C TYR A 28 14.87 -5.40 12.75
N LEU A 29 15.32 -4.72 11.69
CA LEU A 29 16.41 -3.76 11.77
C LEU A 29 15.96 -2.36 12.22
N ARG A 30 14.65 -2.14 12.38
CA ARG A 30 14.03 -0.84 12.72
C ARG A 30 14.39 0.29 11.74
N ILE A 31 14.68 -0.06 10.49
CA ILE A 31 15.01 0.90 9.43
C ILE A 31 13.72 1.35 8.76
N ALA A 32 13.25 2.56 9.09
CA ALA A 32 12.07 3.20 8.49
C ALA A 32 10.81 2.28 8.38
N PRO A 33 10.39 1.60 9.46
CA PRO A 33 9.29 0.61 9.45
C PRO A 33 7.95 1.17 8.97
N THR A 34 7.68 2.43 9.27
CA THR A 34 6.47 3.14 8.85
C THR A 34 6.49 3.48 7.36
N VAL A 35 7.64 3.93 6.85
CA VAL A 35 7.82 4.28 5.43
C VAL A 35 7.69 3.04 4.55
N VAL A 36 8.29 1.92 4.95
CA VAL A 36 8.15 0.66 4.21
C VAL A 36 6.71 0.17 4.22
N SER A 37 6.03 0.25 5.38
CA SER A 37 4.60 -0.11 5.48
C SER A 37 3.72 0.73 4.56
N LEU A 38 4.03 2.02 4.43
CA LEU A 38 3.38 2.89 3.45
C LEU A 38 3.68 2.41 2.03
N ILE A 39 4.93 2.20 1.64
CA ILE A 39 5.30 1.89 0.25
C ILE A 39 4.86 0.49 -0.20
N LEU A 40 4.49 -0.43 0.69
CA LEU A 40 4.05 -1.80 0.34
C LEU A 40 3.05 -1.91 -0.84
N PRO A 41 1.97 -1.11 -0.91
CA PRO A 41 1.02 -1.17 -2.03
C PRO A 41 1.59 -0.74 -3.37
N LEU A 42 2.79 -0.14 -3.42
CA LEU A 42 3.48 0.19 -4.67
C LEU A 42 3.63 -1.05 -5.56
N GLY A 43 3.87 -2.23 -4.97
CA GLY A 43 3.99 -3.50 -5.71
C GLY A 43 2.77 -3.80 -6.58
N ALA A 44 1.57 -3.40 -6.13
CA ALA A 44 0.32 -3.62 -6.86
C ALA A 44 0.30 -2.85 -8.21
N PHE A 45 0.97 -1.70 -8.31
CA PHE A 45 1.02 -0.92 -9.55
C PHE A 45 1.86 -1.56 -10.66
N PHE A 46 2.70 -2.54 -10.34
CA PHE A 46 3.49 -3.27 -11.33
C PHE A 46 2.74 -4.47 -11.94
N LEU A 47 1.51 -4.72 -11.48
CA LEU A 47 0.71 -5.90 -11.81
C LEU A 47 -0.62 -5.51 -12.48
N GLU A 48 -1.22 -6.45 -13.20
CA GLU A 48 -2.60 -6.28 -13.70
C GLU A 48 -3.60 -6.40 -12.54
N LYS A 49 -4.84 -5.92 -12.75
CA LYS A 49 -5.87 -5.80 -11.71
C LYS A 49 -6.07 -7.09 -10.88
N ARG A 50 -6.15 -8.26 -11.53
CA ARG A 50 -6.33 -9.56 -10.84
C ARG A 50 -5.12 -9.93 -9.98
N TYR A 51 -3.91 -9.71 -10.50
CA TYR A 51 -2.66 -10.02 -9.81
C TYR A 51 -2.33 -9.01 -8.71
N ALA A 52 -2.74 -7.75 -8.85
CA ALA A 52 -2.66 -6.74 -7.79
C ALA A 52 -3.48 -7.15 -6.55
N PHE A 53 -4.67 -7.73 -6.75
CA PHE A 53 -5.48 -8.27 -5.66
C PHE A 53 -4.79 -9.46 -4.98
N ILE A 54 -4.29 -10.42 -5.76
CA ILE A 54 -3.53 -11.57 -5.25
C ILE A 54 -2.33 -11.10 -4.43
N PHE A 55 -1.53 -10.18 -4.97
CA PHE A 55 -0.38 -9.58 -4.28
C PHE A 55 -0.77 -8.97 -2.93
N SER A 56 -1.85 -8.19 -2.89
CA SER A 56 -2.32 -7.52 -1.68
C SER A 56 -2.74 -8.51 -0.59
N ILE A 57 -3.48 -9.56 -0.95
CA ILE A 57 -3.89 -10.63 -0.03
C ILE A 57 -2.68 -11.44 0.44
N SER A 58 -1.76 -11.78 -0.46
CA SER A 58 -0.56 -12.54 -0.09
C SER A 58 0.30 -11.76 0.91
N ILE A 59 0.54 -10.47 0.68
CA ILE A 59 1.28 -9.61 1.63
C ILE A 59 0.55 -9.53 2.97
N PHE A 60 -0.77 -9.29 2.96
CA PHE A 60 -1.57 -9.27 4.20
C PHE A 60 -1.41 -10.57 4.99
N PHE A 61 -1.60 -11.72 4.33
CA PHE A 61 -1.52 -13.02 4.97
C PHE A 61 -0.13 -13.30 5.53
N LEU A 62 0.93 -13.01 4.76
CA LEU A 62 2.32 -13.20 5.19
C LEU A 62 2.66 -12.33 6.41
N ILE A 63 2.25 -11.06 6.42
CA ILE A 63 2.48 -10.17 7.58
C ILE A 63 1.69 -10.66 8.79
N PHE A 64 0.44 -11.10 8.58
CA PHE A 64 -0.44 -11.61 9.63
C PHE A 64 0.14 -12.86 10.31
N ILE A 65 0.52 -13.89 9.54
CA ILE A 65 1.09 -15.13 10.10
C ILE A 65 2.46 -14.92 10.76
N SER A 66 3.14 -13.81 10.44
CA SER A 66 4.40 -13.42 11.06
C SER A 66 4.24 -12.76 12.43
N GLY A 67 3.01 -12.64 12.94
CA GLY A 67 2.70 -12.09 14.24
C GLY A 67 2.44 -10.58 14.27
N PHE A 68 2.55 -9.88 13.13
CA PHE A 68 2.28 -8.44 13.03
C PHE A 68 0.79 -8.17 12.74
N VAL A 69 -0.11 -8.70 13.58
CA VAL A 69 -1.56 -8.75 13.31
C VAL A 69 -2.19 -7.36 13.17
N VAL A 70 -1.91 -6.45 14.11
CA VAL A 70 -2.46 -5.08 14.08
C VAL A 70 -1.98 -4.33 12.84
N GLU A 71 -0.70 -4.48 12.51
CA GLU A 71 -0.09 -3.80 11.36
C GLU A 71 -0.55 -4.42 10.03
N ALA A 72 -0.74 -5.74 9.95
CA ALA A 72 -1.33 -6.39 8.78
C ALA A 72 -2.71 -5.78 8.46
N ASN A 73 -3.57 -5.70 9.48
CA ASN A 73 -4.91 -5.11 9.33
C ASN A 73 -4.83 -3.61 8.98
N GLY A 74 -3.99 -2.86 9.68
CA GLY A 74 -3.79 -1.43 9.40
C GLY A 74 -3.29 -1.18 7.98
N ILE A 75 -2.26 -1.89 7.54
CA ILE A 75 -1.70 -1.76 6.20
C ILE A 75 -2.73 -2.13 5.14
N PHE A 76 -3.44 -3.25 5.35
CA PHE A 76 -4.42 -3.72 4.38
C PHE A 76 -5.63 -2.79 4.26
N LEU A 77 -6.27 -2.48 5.39
CA LEU A 77 -7.47 -1.64 5.43
C LEU A 77 -7.17 -0.20 5.03
N LEU A 78 -6.11 0.41 5.59
CA LEU A 78 -5.86 1.84 5.41
C LEU A 78 -5.09 2.19 4.12
N PHE A 79 -4.32 1.26 3.56
CA PHE A 79 -3.49 1.55 2.38
C PHE A 79 -3.81 0.67 1.17
N PHE A 80 -3.87 -0.66 1.31
CA PHE A 80 -4.15 -1.52 0.15
C PHE A 80 -5.57 -1.32 -0.39
N LEU A 81 -6.58 -1.22 0.47
CA LEU A 81 -7.98 -1.10 0.06
C LEU A 81 -8.23 0.16 -0.82
N PRO A 82 -7.78 1.37 -0.41
CA PRO A 82 -7.83 2.55 -1.27
C PRO A 82 -7.06 2.38 -2.58
N ILE A 83 -5.87 1.75 -2.55
CA ILE A 83 -5.04 1.55 -3.74
C ILE A 83 -5.66 0.56 -4.73
N LEU A 84 -6.28 -0.53 -4.25
CA LEU A 84 -7.01 -1.46 -5.09
C LEU A 84 -8.18 -0.77 -5.78
N SER A 85 -8.93 0.07 -5.06
CA SER A 85 -9.98 0.90 -5.64
C SER A 85 -9.44 1.82 -6.74
N PHE A 86 -8.30 2.47 -6.48
CA PHE A 86 -7.62 3.34 -7.46
C PHE A 86 -7.22 2.61 -8.75
N ILE A 87 -6.75 1.36 -8.63
CA ILE A 87 -6.28 0.52 -9.76
C ILE A 87 -7.46 -0.06 -10.54
N VAL A 88 -8.52 -0.49 -9.87
CA VAL A 88 -9.63 -1.22 -10.51
C VAL A 88 -10.58 -0.27 -11.24
N ILE A 89 -10.90 0.88 -10.64
CA ILE A 89 -11.93 1.80 -11.12
C ILE A 89 -11.36 2.80 -12.12
N GLU A 90 -11.89 2.80 -13.34
CA GLU A 90 -11.35 3.65 -14.42
C GLU A 90 -11.96 5.06 -14.41
N LYS A 91 -13.27 5.17 -14.19
CA LYS A 91 -13.99 6.46 -14.18
C LYS A 91 -13.53 7.32 -12.99
N TRP A 92 -13.05 8.53 -13.29
CA TRP A 92 -12.46 9.43 -12.30
C TRP A 92 -13.41 9.73 -11.12
N LEU A 93 -14.63 10.18 -11.37
CA LEU A 93 -15.58 10.49 -10.30
C LEU A 93 -15.88 9.27 -9.41
N LEU A 94 -16.16 8.11 -10.02
CA LEU A 94 -16.41 6.89 -9.27
C LEU A 94 -15.20 6.48 -8.44
N LYS A 95 -13.98 6.60 -8.99
CA LYS A 95 -12.75 6.27 -8.29
C LYS A 95 -12.65 7.02 -6.95
N HIS A 96 -12.86 8.32 -6.93
CA HIS A 96 -12.79 9.10 -5.69
C HIS A 96 -13.93 8.78 -4.72
N ILE A 97 -15.13 8.53 -5.22
CA ILE A 97 -16.27 8.11 -4.39
C ILE A 97 -15.95 6.79 -3.67
N PHE A 98 -15.46 5.79 -4.41
CA PHE A 98 -15.11 4.49 -3.84
C PHE A 98 -13.88 4.56 -2.91
N ILE A 99 -12.85 5.32 -3.27
CA ILE A 99 -11.69 5.54 -2.37
C ILE A 99 -12.16 6.16 -1.06
N THR A 100 -13.01 7.19 -1.13
CA THR A 100 -13.50 7.89 0.05
C THR A 100 -14.38 6.98 0.90
N SER A 101 -15.35 6.27 0.30
CA SER A 101 -16.25 5.38 1.05
C SER A 101 -15.50 4.22 1.71
N LEU A 102 -14.57 3.59 0.99
CA LEU A 102 -13.73 2.53 1.55
C LEU A 102 -12.76 3.05 2.62
N SER A 103 -12.23 4.26 2.45
CA SER A 103 -11.37 4.90 3.46
C SER A 103 -12.14 5.17 4.75
N ILE A 104 -13.37 5.70 4.66
CA ILE A 104 -14.24 5.92 5.84
C ILE A 104 -14.51 4.59 6.54
N LEU A 105 -14.91 3.56 5.79
CA LEU A 105 -15.18 2.23 6.34
C LEU A 105 -13.93 1.63 7.01
N ALA A 106 -12.79 1.69 6.35
CA ALA A 106 -11.52 1.18 6.86
C ALA A 106 -11.09 1.90 8.14
N PHE A 107 -11.20 3.24 8.17
CA PHE A 107 -10.89 4.03 9.36
C PHE A 107 -11.84 3.68 10.50
N TYR A 108 -13.15 3.57 10.23
CA TYR A 108 -14.14 3.20 11.24
C TYR A 108 -13.84 1.82 11.85
N LEU A 109 -13.53 0.82 11.02
CA LEU A 109 -13.15 -0.51 11.49
C LEU A 109 -11.88 -0.45 12.35
N MET A 110 -10.83 0.22 11.87
CA MET A 110 -9.58 0.38 12.63
C MET A 110 -9.81 1.10 13.95
N TYR A 111 -10.63 2.14 13.98
CA TYR A 111 -10.97 2.86 15.20
C TYR A 111 -11.78 2.00 16.17
N THR A 112 -12.71 1.18 15.67
CA THR A 112 -13.55 0.32 16.51
C THR A 112 -12.73 -0.78 17.19
N PHE A 113 -11.79 -1.40 16.47
CA PHE A 113 -11.00 -2.51 17.00
C PHE A 113 -9.70 -2.07 17.71
N PHE A 114 -9.12 -0.94 17.31
CA PHE A 114 -7.79 -0.51 17.75
C PHE A 114 -7.78 0.93 18.29
N GLY A 115 -8.93 1.58 18.43
CA GLY A 115 -9.03 2.97 18.90
C GLY A 115 -8.51 3.18 20.32
N GLU A 116 -8.53 2.15 21.17
CA GLU A 116 -7.94 2.19 22.51
C GLU A 116 -6.41 2.37 22.50
N LEU A 117 -5.74 2.05 21.37
CA LEU A 117 -4.31 2.29 21.19
C LEU A 117 -3.99 3.76 20.88
N LEU A 118 -5.00 4.58 20.59
CA LEU A 118 -4.81 6.00 20.30
C LEU A 118 -4.70 6.82 21.59
N PRO A 119 -3.83 7.84 21.63
CA PRO A 119 -3.76 8.74 22.77
C PRO A 119 -5.10 9.42 23.08
N ASP A 120 -5.43 9.60 24.36
CA ASP A 120 -6.62 10.32 24.83
C ASP A 120 -6.78 11.73 24.22
N SER A 121 -5.65 12.40 23.95
CA SER A 121 -5.63 13.72 23.33
C SER A 121 -6.14 13.73 21.89
N VAL A 122 -6.08 12.58 21.21
CA VAL A 122 -6.55 12.39 19.83
C VAL A 122 -8.02 11.99 19.81
N THR A 123 -8.44 11.14 20.75
CA THR A 123 -9.81 10.61 20.83
C THR A 123 -10.80 11.62 21.42
N ARG A 124 -10.33 12.57 22.25
CA ARG A 124 -11.19 13.60 22.86
C ARG A 124 -11.20 14.89 22.03
N GLY A 125 -12.39 15.36 21.67
CA GLY A 125 -12.61 16.65 20.99
C GLY A 125 -12.54 16.58 19.46
N LYS A 126 -12.03 17.66 18.81
CA LYS A 126 -12.01 17.78 17.34
C LYS A 126 -10.79 17.11 16.66
N GLY A 127 -9.88 16.53 17.43
CA GLY A 127 -8.64 15.92 16.93
C GLY A 127 -8.89 14.75 15.98
N LEU A 128 -9.73 13.80 16.40
CA LEU A 128 -10.14 12.66 15.57
C LEU A 128 -10.72 13.10 14.22
N PHE A 129 -11.58 14.12 14.23
CA PHE A 129 -12.20 14.66 13.01
C PHE A 129 -11.14 15.21 12.04
N LEU A 130 -10.15 15.95 12.56
CA LEU A 130 -9.05 16.48 11.75
C LEU A 130 -8.20 15.35 11.15
N ILE A 131 -7.91 14.30 11.91
CA ILE A 131 -7.17 13.12 11.41
C ILE A 131 -7.94 12.42 10.30
N ILE A 132 -9.25 12.23 10.47
CA ILE A 132 -10.09 11.62 9.43
C ILE A 132 -10.05 12.47 8.16
N LEU A 133 -10.19 13.79 8.25
CA LEU A 133 -10.11 14.67 7.08
C LEU A 133 -8.75 14.60 6.37
N LEU A 134 -7.66 14.64 7.13
CA LEU A 134 -6.31 14.50 6.58
C LEU A 134 -6.11 13.14 5.91
N TYR A 135 -6.60 12.08 6.54
CA TYR A 135 -6.53 10.73 6.00
C TYR A 135 -7.33 10.60 4.69
N LEU A 136 -8.56 11.13 4.64
CA LEU A 136 -9.38 11.12 3.42
C LEU A 136 -8.75 11.93 2.29
N PHE A 137 -8.16 13.08 2.61
CA PHE A 137 -7.41 13.86 1.62
C PHE A 137 -6.20 13.05 1.11
N PHE A 138 -5.43 12.48 2.04
CA PHE A 138 -4.26 11.68 1.73
C PHE A 138 -4.62 10.50 0.82
N THR A 139 -5.59 9.66 1.17
CA THR A 139 -5.92 8.45 0.39
C THR A 139 -6.39 8.75 -1.02
N ASN A 140 -7.06 9.90 -1.24
CA ASN A 140 -7.47 10.35 -2.56
C ASN A 140 -6.31 10.78 -3.45
N VAL A 141 -5.22 11.29 -2.87
CA VAL A 141 -3.99 11.68 -3.59
C VAL A 141 -3.00 10.52 -3.68
N TYR A 142 -3.05 9.59 -2.72
CA TYR A 142 -2.04 8.57 -2.47
C TYR A 142 -1.77 7.67 -3.68
N GLY A 143 -2.81 7.21 -4.37
CA GLY A 143 -2.66 6.39 -5.57
C GLY A 143 -1.91 7.09 -6.69
N TYR A 144 -2.03 8.42 -6.83
CA TYR A 144 -1.29 9.19 -7.81
C TYR A 144 0.20 9.30 -7.44
N LEU A 145 0.50 9.48 -6.15
CA LEU A 145 1.88 9.54 -5.65
C LEU A 145 2.61 8.22 -5.91
N LEU A 146 1.99 7.08 -5.58
CA LEU A 146 2.58 5.77 -5.85
C LEU A 146 2.74 5.50 -7.34
N LYS A 147 1.75 5.90 -8.16
CA LYS A 147 1.84 5.76 -9.61
C LYS A 147 3.01 6.57 -10.18
N ARG A 148 3.23 7.80 -9.69
CA ARG A 148 4.37 8.63 -10.07
C ARG A 148 5.69 7.99 -9.65
N LEU A 149 5.78 7.52 -8.41
CA LEU A 149 6.96 6.83 -7.90
C LEU A 149 7.32 5.59 -8.74
N LYS A 150 6.32 4.81 -9.16
CA LYS A 150 6.53 3.69 -10.10
C LYS A 150 7.22 4.17 -11.38
N TYR A 151 6.73 5.25 -12.00
CA TYR A 151 7.31 5.76 -13.25
C TYR A 151 8.74 6.23 -13.08
N GLU A 152 9.04 6.92 -11.97
CA GLU A 152 10.41 7.36 -11.66
C GLU A 152 11.35 6.16 -11.46
N ILE A 153 10.92 5.12 -10.73
CA ILE A 153 11.69 3.88 -10.56
C ILE A 153 11.92 3.18 -11.90
N SER A 154 10.88 3.05 -12.73
CA SER A 154 11.01 2.44 -14.07
C SER A 154 12.00 3.20 -14.93
N SER A 155 11.91 4.54 -14.96
CA SER A 155 12.83 5.38 -15.73
C SER A 155 14.29 5.24 -15.24
N LEU A 156 14.52 5.19 -13.93
CA LEU A 156 15.86 4.98 -13.38
C LEU A 156 16.44 3.61 -13.74
N LEU A 157 15.62 2.56 -13.70
CA LEU A 157 16.04 1.22 -14.10
C LEU A 157 16.37 1.14 -15.59
N ASP A 158 15.52 1.71 -16.44
CA ASP A 158 15.75 1.73 -17.89
C ASP A 158 17.06 2.46 -18.25
N ASN A 159 17.33 3.60 -17.61
CA ASN A 159 18.57 4.34 -17.78
C ASN A 159 19.80 3.54 -17.31
N PHE A 160 19.68 2.82 -16.20
CA PHE A 160 20.77 1.98 -15.68
C PHE A 160 21.13 0.85 -16.64
N PHE A 161 20.12 0.13 -17.15
CA PHE A 161 20.35 -0.97 -18.10
C PHE A 161 20.76 -0.50 -19.50
N GLN A 162 20.37 0.70 -19.94
CA GLN A 162 20.91 1.27 -21.18
C GLN A 162 22.40 1.61 -21.04
N LYS A 163 22.83 2.08 -19.86
CA LYS A 163 24.23 2.44 -19.60
C LYS A 163 25.17 1.23 -19.47
N GLU A 164 24.66 0.05 -19.13
CA GLU A 164 25.44 -1.21 -19.12
C GLU A 164 25.60 -1.85 -20.51
N ASN A 165 24.84 -1.42 -21.53
CA ASN A 165 24.89 -1.97 -22.88
C ASN A 165 25.76 -1.15 -23.85
N TYR A 166 26.48 -0.14 -23.36
CA TYR A 166 27.51 0.63 -24.07
C TYR A 166 28.84 0.50 -23.34
#